data_AF-Q0IAL5-F1
#
_entry.id   AF-Q0IAL5-F1
#
_cell.length_a   1.000
_cell.length_b   1.000
_cell.length_c   1.000
_cell.angle_alpha   90.00
_cell.angle_beta   90.00
_cell.angle_gamma   90.00
#
_symmetry.space_group_name_H-M   'P 1'
#
loop_
_entity.id
_entity.type
_entity.pdbx_description
1 polymer ?
#
loop_
_entity_poly.entity_id
_entity_poly.type
_entity_poly.pdbx_seq_one_letter_code
_entity_poly.pdbx_strand_id
1 'polypeptide(L)' 'MTNAERIKTRSVLLEFLKFRVLAAGQEFFDGTGMEQRRQWLASVHPQALALSDEDLEQIWNQARSLYTEC' A
#
# COMPACT_ATOMS: atom_id res chain seq x y z
N MET A 1 -10.12 13.83 6.11
CA MET A 1 -9.03 14.06 5.13
C MET A 1 -9.62 14.73 3.91
N THR A 2 -8.98 15.79 3.41
CA THR A 2 -9.35 16.46 2.15
C THR A 2 -8.95 15.63 0.93
N ASN A 3 -9.51 15.93 -0.26
CA ASN A 3 -9.13 15.22 -1.49
C ASN A 3 -7.64 15.35 -1.83
N ALA A 4 -7.04 16.53 -1.60
CA ALA A 4 -5.62 16.75 -1.87
C ALA A 4 -4.72 15.92 -0.94
N GLU A 5 -5.06 15.87 0.35
CA GLU A 5 -4.35 15.03 1.33
C GLU A 5 -4.51 13.54 1.02
N ARG A 6 -5.69 13.13 0.56
CA ARG A 6 -5.93 11.75 0.11
C ARG A 6 -5.01 11.40 -1.04
N ILE A 7 -5.02 12.18 -2.12
CA ILE A 7 -4.17 11.94 -3.29
C ILE A 7 -2.69 11.88 -2.88
N LYS A 8 -2.23 12.83 -2.07
CA LYS A 8 -0.85 12.85 -1.57
C LYS A 8 -0.51 11.57 -0.80
N THR A 9 -1.35 11.17 0.15
CA THR A 9 -1.13 9.99 0.99
C THR A 9 -1.10 8.72 0.14
N ARG A 10 -1.99 8.62 -0.85
CA ARG A 10 -2.02 7.52 -1.81
C ARG A 10 -0.72 7.44 -2.62
N SER A 11 -0.25 8.56 -3.16
CA SER A 11 0.99 8.61 -3.95
C SER A 11 2.23 8.24 -3.14
N VAL A 12 2.35 8.76 -1.92
CA VAL A 12 3.48 8.44 -1.02
C VAL A 12 3.46 6.97 -0.64
N LEU A 13 2.29 6.41 -0.33
CA LEU A 13 2.17 4.98 -0.02
C LEU A 13 2.58 4.10 -1.21
N LEU A 14 2.15 4.47 -2.43
CA LEU A 14 2.51 3.73 -3.63
C LEU A 14 4.03 3.73 -3.88
N GLU A 15 4.68 4.89 -3.70
CA GLU A 15 6.14 5.01 -3.78
C GLU A 15 6.85 4.18 -2.71
N PHE A 16 6.35 4.18 -1.48
CA PHE A 16 6.88 3.33 -0.42
C PHE A 16 6.78 1.83 -0.76
N LEU A 17 5.63 1.41 -1.30
CA LEU A 17 5.40 0.02 -1.68
C LEU A 17 6.33 -0.44 -2.81
N LYS A 18 6.73 0.44 -3.73
CA LYS A 18 7.69 0.13 -4.79
C LYS A 18 8.92 -0.60 -4.27
N PHE A 19 9.58 -0.04 -3.25
CA PHE A 19 10.81 -0.61 -2.72
C PHE A 19 10.58 -1.93 -1.98
N ARG A 20 9.43 -2.08 -1.31
CA ARG A 20 9.07 -3.33 -0.61
C ARG A 20 8.80 -4.45 -1.59
N VAL A 21 8.03 -4.16 -2.65
CA VAL A 21 7.69 -5.12 -3.69
C VAL A 21 8.91 -5.49 -4.52
N LEU A 22 9.75 -4.53 -4.93
CA LEU A 22 10.97 -4.85 -5.67
C LEU A 22 11.96 -5.73 -4.88
N ALA A 23 11.91 -5.70 -3.55
CA ALA A 23 12.75 -6.54 -2.70
C ALA A 23 12.20 -7.96 -2.49
N ALA A 24 10.87 -8.13 -2.45
CA ALA A 24 10.21 -9.39 -2.11
C ALA A 24 9.40 -10.01 -3.27
N GLY A 25 9.32 -9.36 -4.42
CA GLY A 25 8.58 -9.82 -5.60
C GLY A 25 7.08 -10.00 -5.33
N GLN A 26 6.49 -11.01 -5.99
CA GLN A 26 5.06 -11.34 -5.80
C GLN A 26 4.74 -11.82 -4.39
N GLU A 27 5.69 -12.47 -3.71
CA GLU A 27 5.52 -13.01 -2.35
C GLU A 27 5.19 -11.91 -1.33
N PHE A 28 5.53 -10.65 -1.63
CA PHE A 28 5.14 -9.50 -0.81
C PHE A 28 3.62 -9.43 -0.56
N PHE A 29 2.81 -9.86 -1.53
CA PHE A 29 1.37 -9.75 -1.46
C PHE A 29 0.68 -10.99 -0.88
N ASP A 30 1.43 -12.08 -0.67
CA ASP A 30 0.87 -13.37 -0.30
C ASP A 30 0.39 -13.38 1.15
N GLY A 31 -0.75 -14.04 1.39
CA GLY A 31 -1.30 -14.22 2.73
C GLY A 31 -1.67 -12.93 3.47
N THR A 32 -1.69 -11.77 2.83
CA THR A 32 -2.01 -10.49 3.48
C THR A 32 -3.51 -10.20 3.41
N GLY A 33 -4.24 -10.55 4.46
CA GLY A 33 -5.59 -10.04 4.72
C GLY A 33 -5.59 -8.57 5.09
N MET A 34 -6.75 -7.90 4.97
CA MET A 34 -6.84 -6.45 5.20
C MET A 34 -6.34 -6.02 6.59
N GLU A 35 -6.68 -6.78 7.62
CA GLU A 35 -6.24 -6.53 8.99
C GLU A 35 -4.71 -6.60 9.14
N GLN A 36 -4.08 -7.63 8.55
CA GLN A 36 -2.63 -7.81 8.59
C GLN A 36 -1.90 -6.68 7.85
N ARG A 37 -2.46 -6.20 6.72
CA ARG A 37 -1.94 -5.03 6.01
C ARG A 37 -1.98 -3.79 6.90
N ARG A 38 -3.08 -3.53 7.61
CA ARG A 38 -3.18 -2.38 8.53
C ARG A 38 -2.20 -2.50 9.69
N GLN A 39 -2.07 -3.67 10.30
CA GLN A 39 -1.12 -3.90 11.38
C GLN A 39 0.32 -3.64 10.92
N TRP A 40 0.69 -4.14 9.74
CA TRP A 40 2.00 -3.88 9.15
C TRP A 40 2.21 -2.39 8.88
N LEU A 41 1.25 -1.72 8.24
CA LEU A 41 1.30 -0.28 7.97
C LEU A 41 1.42 0.55 9.27
N ALA A 42 0.77 0.14 10.36
CA ALA A 42 0.92 0.80 11.65
C ALA A 42 2.38 0.82 12.13
N SER A 43 3.14 -0.23 11.83
CA SER A 43 4.55 -0.33 12.22
C SER A 43 5.50 0.43 11.30
N VAL A 44 5.23 0.49 9.99
CA VAL A 44 6.22 0.96 9.00
C VAL A 44 5.83 2.23 8.26
N HIS A 45 4.54 2.57 8.20
CA HIS A 45 4.01 3.74 7.50
C HIS A 45 2.66 4.20 8.11
N PRO A 46 2.63 4.61 9.39
CA PRO A 46 1.37 4.84 10.13
C PRO A 46 0.48 5.92 9.50
N GLN A 47 1.05 6.86 8.74
CA GLN A 47 0.31 7.89 8.01
C GLN A 47 -0.65 7.29 6.95
N ALA A 48 -0.38 6.08 6.46
CA ALA A 48 -1.25 5.39 5.51
C ALA A 48 -2.56 4.93 6.14
N LEU A 49 -2.63 4.81 7.47
CA LEU A 49 -3.86 4.40 8.17
C LEU A 49 -4.97 5.45 8.10
N ALA A 50 -4.65 6.67 7.66
CA ALA A 50 -5.65 7.71 7.36
C ALA A 50 -6.50 7.40 6.10
N LEU A 51 -6.05 6.46 5.26
CA LEU A 51 -6.79 5.99 4.10
C LEU A 51 -7.91 5.02 4.52
N SER A 52 -9.01 5.02 3.77
CA SER A 52 -10.06 4.00 3.92
C SER A 52 -9.55 2.63 3.46
N ASP A 53 -10.26 1.58 3.85
CA ASP A 53 -9.98 0.21 3.42
C ASP A 53 -10.04 0.08 1.90
N GLU A 54 -10.99 0.76 1.27
CA GLU A 54 -11.12 0.82 -0.18
C GLU A 54 -9.91 1.51 -0.85
N ASP A 55 -9.46 2.66 -0.32
CA ASP A 55 -8.28 3.35 -0.84
C ASP A 55 -7.02 2.45 -0.72
N LEU A 56 -6.87 1.77 0.42
CA LEU A 56 -5.76 0.85 0.67
C LEU A 56 -5.79 -0.37 -0.25
N GLU A 57 -6.96 -0.96 -0.48
CA GLU A 57 -7.13 -2.09 -1.39
C GLU A 57 -6.81 -1.69 -2.85
N GLN A 58 -7.29 -0.53 -3.29
CA GLN A 58 -6.95 0.00 -4.61
C GLN A 58 -5.44 0.20 -4.78
N ILE A 59 -4.76 0.77 -3.78
CA ILE A 59 -3.30 0.94 -3.83
C ILE A 59 -2.59 -0.40 -3.84
N TRP A 60 -3.04 -1.38 -3.05
CA TRP A 60 -2.44 -2.70 -3.01
C TRP A 60 -2.49 -3.37 -4.39
N ASN A 61 -3.65 -3.33 -5.04
CA ASN A 61 -3.86 -3.86 -6.38
C ASN A 61 -3.03 -3.09 -7.41
N GLN A 62 -2.98 -1.76 -7.30
CA GLN A 62 -2.17 -0.91 -8.17
C GLN A 62 -0.67 -1.22 -8.03
N ALA A 63 -0.16 -1.36 -6.81
CA ALA A 63 1.23 -1.72 -6.54
C ALA A 63 1.56 -3.12 -7.09
N ARG A 64 0.65 -4.08 -6.94
CA ARG A 64 0.82 -5.44 -7.49
C ARG A 64 0.96 -5.38 -9.00
N SER A 65 0.04 -4.73 -9.72
CA SER A 65 0.12 -4.60 -11.18
C SER A 65 1.39 -3.87 -11.61
N LEU A 66 1.69 -2.71 -11.03
CA LEU A 66 2.82 -1.88 -11.45
C LEU A 66 4.20 -2.48 -11.16
N TYR A 67 4.34 -3.29 -10.11
CA TYR A 67 5.66 -3.70 -9.60
C TYR A 67 5.90 -5.22 -9.69
N THR A 68 4.93 -6.01 -10.15
CA THR A 68 5.11 -7.47 -10.31
C THR A 68 4.82 -8.00 -11.70
N GLU A 69 4.19 -7.21 -12.58
CA GLU A 69 4.02 -7.56 -13.99
C GLU A 69 5.23 -7.05 -14.77
N CYS A 70 6.19 -7.95 -15.02
CA CYS A 70 7.26 -7.81 -16.01
C CYS A 70 7.08 -8.86 -17.10
#